data_AF-A0AB35LFC8-F1
#
_entry.id   AF-A0AB35LFC8-F1
#
_cell.length_a   1.000
_cell.length_b   1.000
_cell.length_c   1.000
_cell.angle_alpha   90.00
_cell.angle_beta   90.00
_cell.angle_gamma   90.00
#
_symmetry.space_group_name_H-M   'P 1'
#
loop_
_entity.id
_entity.type
_entity.pdbx_description
1 polymer ?
#
loop_
_entity_poly.entity_id
_entity_poly.type
_entity_poly.pdbx_seq_one_letter_code
_entity_poly.pdbx_strand_id
1 'polypeptide(L)' 'MTKTIHSPISVEEKNHWLGKLAFAALVALKLAQWDGKAARNAQSENLFLLRWLQTALKQKRFHRCIVPDFEWLIHLG' A
#
# COMPACT_ATOMS: atom_id res chain seq x y z
N MET A 1 32.36 -2.83 -9.38
CA MET A 1 31.09 -2.31 -9.93
C MET A 1 30.16 -3.49 -10.21
N THR A 2 29.36 -3.91 -9.24
CA THR A 2 28.42 -5.02 -9.40
C THR A 2 27.14 -4.49 -10.06
N LYS A 3 27.03 -4.69 -11.38
CA LYS A 3 25.76 -4.50 -12.10
C LYS A 3 24.75 -5.45 -11.49
N THR A 4 23.82 -4.93 -10.68
CA THR A 4 22.65 -5.68 -10.24
C THR A 4 21.81 -5.97 -11.48
N ILE A 5 21.93 -7.19 -12.00
CA ILE A 5 21.06 -7.75 -13.02
C ILE A 5 19.65 -7.73 -12.40
N HIS A 6 18.81 -6.81 -12.84
CA HIS A 6 17.43 -6.74 -12.39
C HIS A 6 16.69 -7.87 -13.10
N SER A 7 16.63 -9.04 -12.49
CA SER A 7 15.74 -10.11 -12.95
C SER A 7 14.33 -9.53 -13.09
N PRO A 8 13.59 -9.83 -14.17
CA PRO A 8 12.20 -9.47 -14.26
C PRO A 8 11.47 -10.14 -13.09
N ILE A 9 10.80 -9.33 -12.29
CA ILE A 9 10.05 -9.80 -11.12
C ILE A 9 8.92 -10.69 -11.66
N SER A 10 8.78 -11.90 -11.14
CA SER A 10 7.69 -12.78 -11.58
C SER A 10 6.35 -12.17 -11.21
N VAL A 11 5.31 -12.44 -12.00
CA VAL A 11 3.94 -11.97 -11.71
C VAL A 11 3.49 -12.47 -10.33
N GLU A 12 3.84 -13.70 -9.96
CA GLU A 12 3.55 -14.29 -8.67
C GLU A 12 4.21 -13.53 -7.52
N GLU A 13 5.46 -13.08 -7.71
CA GLU A 13 6.19 -12.31 -6.71
C GLU A 13 5.56 -10.91 -6.53
N LYS A 14 5.20 -10.25 -7.64
CA LYS A 14 4.48 -8.97 -7.58
C LYS A 14 3.14 -9.14 -6.85
N ASN A 15 2.38 -10.18 -7.16
CA ASN A 15 1.10 -10.49 -6.51
C ASN A 15 1.27 -10.79 -5.01
N HIS A 16 2.35 -11.47 -4.62
CA HIS A 16 2.68 -11.71 -3.21
C HIS A 16 2.86 -10.40 -2.43
N TRP A 17 3.60 -9.44 -3.00
CA TRP A 17 3.80 -8.12 -2.39
C TRP A 17 2.52 -7.27 -2.35
N LEU A 18 1.70 -7.33 -3.40
CA LEU A 18 0.38 -6.68 -3.42
C LEU A 18 -0.58 -7.29 -2.39
N GLY A 19 -0.54 -8.61 -2.18
CA GLY A 19 -1.33 -9.27 -1.13
C GLY A 19 -0.95 -8.78 0.27
N LYS A 20 0.36 -8.65 0.54
CA LYS A 20 0.86 -8.07 1.81
C LYS A 20 0.42 -6.62 1.99
N LEU A 21 0.42 -5.83 0.93
CA LEU A 21 -0.09 -4.46 0.93
C LEU A 21 -1.57 -4.41 1.30
N ALA A 22 -2.41 -5.16 0.59
CA ALA A 22 -3.85 -5.19 0.82
C ALA A 22 -4.18 -5.61 2.26
N PHE A 23 -3.51 -6.65 2.76
CA PHE A 23 -3.65 -7.09 4.15
C PHE A 23 -3.26 -5.99 5.14
N ALA A 24 -2.10 -5.34 4.95
CA ALA A 24 -1.64 -4.27 5.83
C ALA A 24 -2.59 -3.06 5.84
N ALA A 25 -3.14 -2.69 4.69
CA ALA A 25 -4.10 -1.60 4.55
C ALA A 25 -5.41 -1.89 5.31
N LEU A 26 -5.95 -3.11 5.17
CA LEU A 26 -7.16 -3.55 5.87
C LEU A 26 -6.95 -3.60 7.39
N VAL A 27 -5.80 -4.10 7.86
CA VAL A 27 -5.46 -4.11 9.29
C VAL A 27 -5.36 -2.67 9.82
N ALA A 28 -4.66 -1.78 9.12
CA ALA A 28 -4.55 -0.38 9.52
C ALA A 28 -5.91 0.32 9.58
N LEU A 29 -6.78 0.06 8.60
CA LEU A 29 -8.14 0.58 8.59
C LEU A 29 -8.94 0.08 9.80
N LYS A 30 -8.88 -1.22 10.09
CA LYS A 30 -9.60 -1.79 11.23
C LYS A 30 -9.12 -1.23 12.56
N LEU A 31 -7.81 -1.04 12.71
CA LEU A 31 -7.23 -0.40 13.89
C LEU A 31 -7.69 1.05 14.03
N ALA A 32 -7.72 1.82 12.94
CA ALA A 32 -8.20 3.20 12.95
C ALA A 32 -9.71 3.30 13.27
N GLN A 33 -10.52 2.34 12.81
CA GLN A 33 -11.93 2.26 13.18
C GLN A 33 -12.13 1.95 14.67
N TRP A 34 -11.30 1.09 15.25
CA TRP A 34 -11.34 0.79 16.69
C TRP A 34 -10.90 1.97 17.55
N ASP A 35 -9.94 2.73 17.08
CA ASP A 35 -9.43 3.95 17.74
C ASP A 35 -10.36 5.17 17.54
N GLY A 36 -11.50 4.99 16.86
CA GLY A 36 -12.44 6.09 16.55
C GLY A 36 -11.91 7.12 15.53
N LYS A 37 -10.77 6.85 14.90
CA LYS A 37 -10.11 7.73 13.92
C LYS A 37 -10.70 7.64 12.51
N ALA A 38 -11.47 6.59 12.22
CA ALA A 38 -12.20 6.43 10.96
C ALA A 38 -13.64 5.98 11.23
N ALA A 39 -14.60 6.77 10.77
CA ALA A 39 -16.01 6.35 10.78
C ALA A 39 -16.20 5.15 9.83
N ARG A 40 -17.13 4.26 10.18
CA ARG A 40 -17.52 3.11 9.34
C ARG A 40 -18.44 3.57 8.19
N ASN A 41 -17.92 4.44 7.34
CA ASN A 41 -18.58 4.88 6.11
C ASN A 41 -17.56 4.87 4.96
N ALA A 42 -18.03 4.61 3.74
CA ALA A 42 -17.15 4.42 2.58
C ALA A 42 -16.23 5.63 2.32
N GLN A 43 -16.73 6.85 2.55
CA GLN A 43 -15.96 8.08 2.34
C GLN A 43 -14.78 8.21 3.31
N SER A 44 -15.00 7.95 4.61
CA SER A 44 -13.96 8.04 5.64
C SER A 44 -12.95 6.91 5.52
N GLU A 45 -13.41 5.71 5.14
CA GLU A 45 -12.54 4.56 4.88
C GLU A 45 -11.63 4.84 3.68
N ASN A 46 -12.17 5.33 2.56
CA ASN A 46 -11.38 5.69 1.38
C ASN A 46 -10.37 6.81 1.69
N LEU A 47 -10.80 7.87 2.37
CA LEU A 47 -9.91 8.97 2.77
C LEU A 47 -8.79 8.50 3.70
N PHE A 48 -9.10 7.62 4.66
CA PHE A 48 -8.10 7.02 5.53
C PHE A 48 -7.08 6.22 4.72
N LEU A 49 -7.56 5.37 3.81
CA LEU A 49 -6.70 4.53 2.97
C LEU A 49 -5.78 5.36 2.08
N LEU A 50 -6.26 6.44 1.47
CA LEU A 50 -5.42 7.34 0.66
C LEU A 50 -4.31 7.99 1.49
N ARG A 51 -4.64 8.53 2.67
CA ARG A 51 -3.65 9.12 3.60
C ARG A 51 -2.66 8.08 4.11
N TRP A 52 -3.14 6.87 4.40
CA TRP A 52 -2.32 5.76 4.83
C TRP A 52 -1.35 5.33 3.72
N LEU A 53 -1.81 5.21 2.47
CA LEU A 53 -0.98 4.88 1.30
C LEU A 53 0.13 5.92 1.09
N GLN A 54 -0.21 7.21 1.13
CA GLN A 54 0.78 8.29 1.05
C GLN A 54 1.85 8.21 2.16
N THR A 55 1.42 7.87 3.37
CA THR A 55 2.32 7.71 4.52
C THR A 55 3.20 6.46 4.37
N ALA A 56 2.62 5.34 3.96
CA ALA A 56 3.33 4.08 3.71
C ALA A 56 4.39 4.22 2.61
N LEU A 57 4.08 4.97 1.55
CA LEU A 57 5.03 5.28 0.47
C LEU A 57 6.21 6.11 0.99
N LYS A 58 5.93 7.17 1.77
CA LYS A 58 6.98 8.00 2.39
C LYS A 58 7.89 7.21 3.32
N GLN A 59 7.34 6.24 4.05
CA GLN A 59 8.11 5.37 4.95
C GLN A 59 8.93 4.30 4.20
N LYS A 60 8.74 4.13 2.88
CA LYS A 60 9.44 3.13 2.06
C LYS A 60 9.37 1.71 2.64
N ARG A 61 8.24 1.34 3.26
CA ARG A 61 8.07 0.06 3.96
C ARG A 61 7.79 -1.14 3.05
N PHE A 62 7.49 -0.85 1.79
CA PHE A 62 7.09 -1.85 0.81
C PHE A 62 8.17 -2.07 -0.24
N HIS A 63 8.13 -3.26 -0.86
CA HIS A 63 9.10 -3.63 -1.88
C HIS A 63 9.03 -2.67 -3.08
N ARG A 64 10.18 -2.32 -3.66
CA ARG A 64 10.27 -1.37 -4.78
C ARG A 64 9.41 -1.71 -5.98
N CYS A 65 9.10 -3.00 -6.17
CA CYS A 65 8.33 -3.49 -7.32
C CYS A 65 6.87 -3.06 -7.32
N ILE A 66 6.31 -2.71 -6.16
CA ILE A 66 4.92 -2.28 -6.04
C ILE A 66 4.80 -0.75 -5.90
N VAL A 67 5.92 -0.02 -5.86
CA VAL A 67 5.92 1.44 -5.77
C VAL A 67 5.17 2.12 -6.92
N PRO A 68 5.29 1.68 -8.19
CA PRO A 68 4.50 2.26 -9.27
C PRO A 68 2.99 2.06 -9.09
N ASP A 69 2.58 0.91 -8.53
CA ASP A 69 1.18 0.63 -8.23
C ASP A 69 0.65 1.52 -7.09
N PHE A 70 1.49 1.84 -6.10
CA PHE A 70 1.17 2.82 -5.05
C PHE A 70 0.93 4.21 -5.63
N GLU A 71 1.85 4.69 -6.47
CA GLU A 71 1.76 6.01 -7.08
C GLU A 71 0.52 6.13 -7.95
N TRP A 72 0.22 5.08 -8.72
CA TRP A 72 -1.00 5.00 -9.52
C TRP A 72 -2.26 5.00 -8.64
N LEU A 73 -2.32 4.20 -7.58
CA LEU A 73 -3.45 4.17 -6.65
C LEU A 73 -3.69 5.49 -5.94
N ILE A 74 -2.62 6.19 -5.54
CA ILE A 74 -2.71 7.50 -4.90
C ILE A 74 -3.18 8.56 -5.89
N HIS A 75 -2.76 8.48 -7.17
CA HIS A 75 -3.20 9.41 -8.21
C HIS A 75 -4.68 9.20 -8.60
N LEU A 76 -5.18 7.97 -8.49
CA LEU A 76 -6.58 7.64 -8.74
C LEU A 76 -7.54 8.23 -7.69
N GLY A 77 -7.02 8.54 -6.48
CA GLY A 77 -7.79 8.94 -5.31
C GLY A 77 -7.91 10.44 -5.07
#